data_AF-A0A839UNF7-F1
#
_entry.id   AF-A0A839UNF7-F1
#
_cell.length_a   1.000
_cell.length_b   1.000
_cell.length_c   1.000
_cell.angle_alpha   90.00
_cell.angle_beta   90.00
_cell.angle_gamma   90.00
#
_symmetry.space_group_name_H-M   'P 1'
#
loop_
_entity.id
_entity.type
_entity.pdbx_description
1 polymer ?
#
loop_
_entity_poly.entity_id
_entity_poly.type
_entity_poly.pdbx_seq_one_letter_code
_entity_poly.pdbx_strand_id
1 'polypeptide(L)' 'MAASLSPCPYCHSEQLHFVHHLLTHAVCCEHCGACGPSQRDMDDAVNLWNIVAQCQLGQRSPALEQAG' A
#
# COMPACT_ATOMS: atom_id res chain seq x y z
N MET A 1 8.88 16.65 6.86
CA MET A 1 9.46 15.89 5.73
C MET A 1 8.29 15.26 5.00
N ALA A 2 8.13 15.50 3.71
CA ALA A 2 7.07 14.86 2.94
C ALA A 2 7.47 13.40 2.73
N ALA A 3 6.87 12.47 3.48
CA ALA A 3 7.03 11.04 3.20
C ALA A 3 6.43 10.76 1.82
N SER A 4 7.26 10.35 0.87
CA SER A 4 6.79 9.93 -0.45
C SER A 4 5.95 8.67 -0.31
N LEU A 5 4.75 8.69 -0.89
CA LEU A 5 3.87 7.52 -0.92
C LEU A 5 4.48 6.45 -1.82
N SER A 6 4.61 5.23 -1.31
CA SER A 6 5.11 4.10 -2.09
C SER A 6 4.02 3.62 -3.05
N PRO A 7 4.38 3.18 -4.27
CA PRO A 7 3.43 2.63 -5.23
C PRO A 7 2.76 1.37 -4.67
N CYS A 8 1.66 0.95 -5.30
CA CYS A 8 0.95 -0.25 -4.89
C CYS A 8 1.85 -1.50 -4.95
N PRO A 9 2.04 -2.26 -3.86
CA PRO A 9 2.90 -3.45 -3.90
C PRO A 9 2.35 -4.60 -4.76
N TYR A 10 1.04 -4.59 -5.03
CA TYR A 10 0.36 -5.65 -5.77
C TYR A 10 0.45 -5.41 -7.28
N CYS A 11 0.00 -4.24 -7.73
CA CYS A 11 -0.11 -3.90 -9.15
C CYS A 11 0.91 -2.88 -9.65
N HIS A 12 1.78 -2.35 -8.76
CA HIS A 12 2.78 -1.32 -9.07
C HIS A 12 2.21 0.00 -9.60
N SER A 13 0.89 0.19 -9.51
CA SER A 13 0.26 1.46 -9.89
C SER A 13 0.58 2.54 -8.85
N GLU A 14 0.93 3.72 -9.35
CA GLU A 14 1.09 4.95 -8.55
C GLU A 14 -0.26 5.67 -8.33
N GLN A 15 -1.33 5.13 -8.91
CA GLN A 15 -2.70 5.63 -8.76
C GLN A 15 -3.25 5.18 -7.40
N LEU A 16 -2.93 5.98 -6.39
CA LEU A 16 -3.31 5.78 -5.01
C LEU A 16 -4.17 6.97 -4.57
N HIS A 17 -5.25 6.68 -3.86
CA HIS A 17 -6.09 7.69 -3.26
C HIS A 17 -6.17 7.51 -1.75
N PHE A 18 -6.51 8.60 -1.07
CA PHE A 18 -6.81 8.58 0.36
C PHE A 18 -8.31 8.42 0.55
N VAL A 19 -8.71 7.37 1.25
CA VAL A 19 -10.07 7.21 1.72
C VAL A 19 -10.18 7.72 3.15
N HIS A 20 -11.19 8.54 3.40
CA HIS A 20 -11.52 9.02 4.74
C HIS A 20 -12.86 8.41 5.14
N HIS A 21 -12.85 7.58 6.19
CA HIS A 21 -14.06 7.02 6.78
C HIS A 21 -14.15 7.43 8.26
N LEU A 22 -15.18 8.20 8.57
CA LEU A 22 -15.52 8.73 9.91
C LEU A 22 -14.44 9.61 10.53
N LEU A 23 -13.43 8.98 11.12
CA LEU A 23 -12.32 9.60 11.87
C LEU A 23 -10.98 8.96 11.50
N THR A 24 -10.95 8.21 10.40
CA THR A 24 -9.78 7.45 9.97
C THR A 24 -9.49 7.66 8.49
N HIS A 25 -8.22 7.54 8.15
CA HIS A 25 -7.62 7.68 6.84
C HIS A 25 -6.98 6.35 6.47
N ALA A 26 -7.18 5.90 5.24
CA ALA A 26 -6.43 4.78 4.66
C ALA A 26 -5.97 5.15 3.26
N VAL A 27 -4.88 4.53 2.82
CA VAL A 27 -4.41 4.59 1.44
C VAL A 27 -4.99 3.40 0.69
N CYS A 28 -5.64 3.65 -0.44
CA CYS A 28 -6.15 2.61 -1.31
C CYS A 28 -5.64 2.81 -2.74
N CYS A 29 -5.39 1.70 -3.42
CA CYS A 29 -5.05 1.72 -4.83
C CYS A 29 -6.31 1.75 -5.68
N GLU A 30 -6.40 2.74 -6.56
CA GLU A 30 -7.53 2.90 -7.48
C GLU A 30 -7.56 1.80 -8.54
N HIS A 31 -6.40 1.27 -8.91
CA HIS A 31 -6.28 0.31 -10.01
C HIS A 31 -6.67 -1.12 -9.60
N CYS A 32 -6.20 -1.60 -8.45
CA CYS A 32 -6.45 -2.97 -8.00
C CYS A 32 -7.33 -3.07 -6.75
N GLY A 33 -7.75 -1.94 -6.17
CA GLY A 33 -8.59 -1.89 -4.97
C GLY A 33 -7.88 -2.29 -3.67
N ALA A 34 -6.56 -2.48 -3.69
CA ALA A 34 -5.81 -2.83 -2.49
C ALA A 34 -5.84 -1.66 -1.50
N CYS A 35 -6.30 -1.91 -0.27
CA CYS A 35 -6.40 -0.90 0.78
C CYS A 35 -5.47 -1.22 1.95
N GLY A 36 -4.77 -0.20 2.43
CA GLY A 36 -3.95 -0.26 3.63
C GLY A 36 -4.77 -0.17 4.91
N PRO A 37 -4.11 -0.36 6.07
CA PRO A 37 -4.75 -0.20 7.37
C PRO A 37 -5.19 1.25 7.60
N SER A 38 -6.37 1.42 8.19
CA SER A 38 -6.94 2.73 8.52
C SER A 38 -6.37 3.29 9.82
N GLN A 39 -5.91 4.54 9.79
CA GLN A 39 -5.35 5.26 10.95
C GLN A 39 -6.03 6.60 11.17
N ARG A 40 -6.02 7.13 12.39
CA ARG A 40 -6.61 8.46 12.65
C ARG A 40 -5.84 9.56 11.93
N ASP A 41 -4.53 9.45 11.94
CA ASP A 41 -3.63 10.40 11.31
C ASP A 41 -3.27 9.95 9.90
N MET A 42 -3.34 10.88 8.95
CA MET A 42 -3.01 10.61 7.55
C MET A 42 -1.55 10.17 7.39
N ASP A 43 -0.62 10.80 8.12
CA ASP A 43 0.81 10.48 8.06
C ASP A 43 1.07 9.03 8.52
N ASP A 44 0.37 8.56 9.54
CA ASP A 44 0.48 7.20 10.04
C ASP A 44 -0.09 6.18 9.04
N ALA A 45 -1.21 6.52 8.37
CA ALA A 45 -1.76 5.71 7.29
C ALA A 45 -0.78 5.57 6.11
N VAL A 46 -0.10 6.67 5.73
CA VAL A 46 0.95 6.66 4.69
C VAL A 46 2.14 5.82 5.14
N ASN A 47 2.59 5.99 6.38
CA ASN A 47 3.73 5.26 6.92
C ASN A 47 3.46 3.75 6.92
N LEU A 48 2.30 3.32 7.41
CA LEU A 48 1.92 1.91 7.39
C LEU A 48 1.76 1.35 5.98
N TRP A 49 1.16 2.11 5.06
CA TRP A 49 1.10 1.70 3.65
C TRP A 49 2.50 1.47 3.09
N ASN A 50 3.43 2.39 3.33
CA ASN A 50 4.81 2.29 2.89
C ASN A 50 5.53 1.07 3.49
N ILE A 51 5.33 0.80 4.79
CA ILE A 51 5.88 -0.39 5.46
C ILE A 51 5.35 -1.66 4.80
N VAL A 52 4.03 -1.77 4.58
CA VAL A 52 3.42 -2.92 3.92
C VAL A 52 3.94 -3.08 2.49
N ALA A 53 4.08 -1.97 1.75
CA ALA A 53 4.59 -1.99 0.39
C ALA A 53 6.02 -2.54 0.32
N GLN A 54 6.88 -2.11 1.23
CA GLN A 54 8.26 -2.60 1.34
C GLN A 54 8.32 -4.08 1.77
N CYS A 55 7.50 -4.50 2.75
CA CYS A 55 7.43 -5.89 3.17
C CYS A 55 6.95 -6.81 2.05
N GLN A 56 5.97 -6.37 1.25
CA GLN A 56 5.47 -7.17 0.15
C GLN A 56 6.43 -7.24 -1.02
N LEU A 57 7.14 -6.16 -1.35
CA LEU A 57 8.26 -6.19 -2.30
C LEU A 57 9.32 -7.22 -1.90
N GLY A 58 9.60 -7.35 -0.60
CA GLY A 58 10.51 -8.38 -0.06
C GLY A 58 9.95 -9.81 -0.06
N GLN A 59 8.63 -9.99 -0.08
CA GLN A 59 7.97 -11.31 -0.14
C GLN A 59 7.70 -11.80 -1.57
N ARG A 60 7.92 -10.98 -2.61
CA ARG A 60 7.90 -11.42 -4.02
C ARG A 60 9.20 -12.16 -4.38
N SER A 61 9.60 -13.14 -3.57
CA SER A 61 10.44 -14.22 -4.08
C SER A 61 9.63 -14.96 -5.16
N PRO A 62 10.19 -15.21 -6.37
CA PRO A 62 9.55 -16.00 -7.41
C PRO A 62 9.51 -17.48 -6.96
N ALA A 63 8.52 -17.86 -6.15
CA ALA A 63 8.35 -19.23 -5.66
C ALA A 63 7.08 -19.91 -6.20
N LEU A 64 6.56 -19.46 -7.36
CA LEU A 64 5.54 -20.19 -8.10
C LEU A 64 5.87 -20.28 -9.60
N GLU A 65 7.14 -20.53 -9.91
CA GLU A 65 7.56 -20.93 -11.25
C GLU A 65 8.66 -22.01 -11.17
N GLN A 66 8.32 -23.13 -10.55
CA GLN A 66 8.96 -24.43 -10.85
C GLN A 66 7.82 -25.32 -11.35
N ALA A 67 7.66 -25.39 -12.67
CA ALA A 67 7.88 -26.60 -13.48
C ALA A 67 7.14 -27.83 -12.90
N GLY A 68 6.10 -28.34 -13.55
CA GLY A 68 6.17 -28.85 -14.93
C GLY A 68 6.34 -30.36 -14.85
#